data_AF-A0A1V5NF47-F1
#
_entry.id   AF-A0A1V5NF47-F1
#
_cell.length_a   1.000
_cell.length_b   1.000
_cell.length_c   1.000
_cell.angle_alpha   90.00
_cell.angle_beta   90.00
_cell.angle_gamma   90.00
#
_symmetry.space_group_name_H-M   'P 1'
#
loop_
_entity.id
_entity.type
_entity.pdbx_description
1 polymer ?
#
loop_
_entity_poly.entity_id
_entity_poly.type
_entity_poly.pdbx_seq_one_letter_code
_entity_poly.pdbx_strand_id
1 'polypeptide(L)'
;MQQPDTWIRKIPELWNLVLVFYCLALDYQFKWASYWPDRWEDLPWIKRAMAHTYARLDPEDKQILKEEYEAFLGNDKVCDWQAMANPVHTAVCYILWGEYHKSRWKSPDDRRVYHNGQAQTICVDLHGDSRQEALKKLDKRCYEFKQWW
;
A
#
# COMPACT_ATOMS: atom_id res chain seq x y z
N MET A 1 0.10 1.25 -24.47
CA MET A 1 -0.69 0.52 -23.46
C MET A 1 -0.48 1.22 -22.13
N GLN A 2 -1.54 1.70 -21.48
CA GLN A 2 -1.45 2.07 -20.06
C GLN A 2 -1.09 0.80 -19.30
N GLN A 3 0.06 0.81 -18.64
CA GLN A 3 0.48 -0.33 -17.82
C GLN A 3 -0.42 -0.37 -16.59
N PRO A 4 -0.93 -1.56 -16.17
CA PRO A 4 -1.77 -1.66 -14.99
C PRO A 4 -1.03 -1.15 -13.74
N ASP A 5 -1.72 -0.36 -12.92
CA ASP A 5 -1.20 0.16 -11.67
C ASP A 5 -1.37 -0.91 -10.57
N THR A 6 -0.30 -1.65 -10.31
CA THR A 6 -0.33 -2.83 -9.44
C THR A 6 0.45 -2.64 -8.17
N TRP A 7 0.01 -3.30 -7.11
CA TRP A 7 0.58 -3.18 -5.77
C TRP A 7 2.10 -3.40 -5.73
N ILE A 8 2.65 -4.36 -6.50
CA ILE A 8 4.07 -4.67 -6.47
C ILE A 8 4.96 -3.56 -7.05
N ARG A 9 4.46 -2.80 -8.03
CA ARG A 9 5.18 -1.65 -8.62
C ARG A 9 5.26 -0.45 -7.67
N LYS A 10 4.44 -0.45 -6.62
CA LYS A 10 4.43 0.58 -5.59
C LYS A 10 5.53 0.37 -4.53
N ILE A 11 6.26 -0.75 -4.60
CA ILE A 11 7.42 -1.07 -3.76
C ILE A 11 8.62 -1.32 -4.70
N PRO A 12 9.34 -0.27 -5.12
CA PRO A 12 10.35 -0.36 -6.18
C PRO A 12 11.42 -1.42 -5.94
N GLU A 13 11.89 -1.55 -4.70
CA GLU A 13 12.94 -2.51 -4.32
C GLU A 13 12.44 -3.95 -4.50
N LEU A 14 11.20 -4.22 -4.09
CA LEU A 14 10.57 -5.53 -4.28
C LEU A 14 10.33 -5.82 -5.76
N TRP A 15 9.85 -4.84 -6.52
CA TRP A 15 9.64 -4.98 -7.96
C TRP A 15 10.95 -5.28 -8.70
N ASN A 16 12.02 -4.55 -8.39
CA ASN A 16 13.34 -4.77 -9.00
C ASN A 16 13.85 -6.17 -8.70
N LEU A 17 13.80 -6.61 -7.43
CA LEU A 17 14.23 -7.95 -7.04
C LEU A 17 13.44 -9.03 -7.79
N VAL A 18 12.12 -8.86 -7.87
CA VAL A 18 11.23 -9.81 -8.55
C VAL A 18 11.50 -9.86 -10.06
N LEU A 19 11.78 -8.72 -10.69
CA LEU A 19 12.21 -8.67 -12.08
C LEU A 19 13.55 -9.37 -12.30
N VAL A 20 14.52 -9.22 -11.39
CA VAL A 20 15.80 -9.94 -11.49
C VAL A 20 15.56 -11.45 -11.42
N PHE A 21 14.72 -11.92 -10.49
CA PHE A 21 14.34 -13.34 -10.43
C PHE A 21 13.62 -13.81 -11.69
N TYR A 22 12.79 -12.97 -12.29
CA TYR A 22 12.14 -13.28 -13.56
C TYR A 22 13.14 -13.40 -14.72
N CYS A 23 14.10 -12.46 -14.83
CA CYS A 23 15.16 -12.53 -15.83
C CYS A 23 15.99 -13.80 -15.68
N LEU A 24 16.44 -14.11 -14.47
CA LEU A 24 17.19 -15.35 -14.20
C LEU A 24 16.36 -16.60 -14.50
N ALA A 25 15.05 -16.57 -14.21
CA ALA A 25 14.18 -17.69 -14.56
C ALA A 25 14.02 -17.86 -16.08
N LEU A 26 14.11 -16.79 -16.87
CA LEU A 26 14.18 -16.90 -18.33
C LEU A 26 15.52 -17.50 -18.78
N ASP A 27 16.63 -17.02 -18.23
CA ASP A 27 17.99 -17.49 -18.57
C ASP A 27 18.16 -18.98 -18.25
N TYR A 28 17.67 -19.41 -17.09
CA TYR A 28 17.66 -20.80 -16.63
C TYR A 28 16.49 -21.63 -17.20
N GLN A 29 15.66 -21.03 -18.06
CA GLN A 29 14.52 -21.67 -18.72
C GLN A 29 13.52 -22.33 -17.76
N PHE A 30 13.28 -21.73 -16.60
CA PHE A 30 12.28 -22.21 -15.66
C PHE A 30 10.87 -22.03 -16.20
N LYS A 31 10.10 -23.13 -16.22
CA LYS A 31 8.72 -23.17 -16.74
C LYS A 31 7.81 -22.08 -16.15
N TRP A 32 8.04 -21.68 -14.90
CA TRP A 32 7.18 -20.70 -14.25
C TRP A 32 7.25 -19.32 -14.92
N ALA A 33 8.37 -18.96 -15.55
CA ALA A 33 8.53 -17.67 -16.22
C ALA A 33 7.47 -17.45 -17.30
N SER A 34 6.99 -18.53 -17.95
CA SER A 34 5.90 -18.47 -18.93
C SER A 34 4.55 -18.07 -18.34
N TYR A 35 4.33 -18.29 -17.04
CA TYR A 35 3.10 -17.92 -16.34
C TYR A 35 3.15 -16.51 -15.73
N TRP A 36 4.30 -15.84 -15.81
CA TRP A 36 4.49 -14.50 -15.23
C TRP A 36 3.42 -13.49 -15.68
N PRO A 37 3.09 -13.35 -16.98
CA PRO A 37 2.12 -12.34 -17.44
C PRO A 37 0.73 -12.43 -16.79
N ASP A 38 0.35 -13.63 -16.33
CA ASP A 38 -0.96 -13.88 -15.72
C ASP A 38 -0.92 -13.90 -14.19
N ARG A 39 0.27 -13.93 -13.59
CA ARG A 39 0.48 -14.19 -12.14
C ARG A 39 1.28 -13.12 -11.41
N TRP A 40 1.73 -12.09 -12.12
CA TRP A 40 2.58 -11.02 -11.59
C TRP A 40 1.96 -10.16 -10.48
N GLU A 41 0.64 -10.28 -10.22
CA GLU A 41 -0.05 -9.65 -9.08
C GLU A 41 -0.27 -10.60 -7.89
N ASP A 42 -0.04 -11.91 -8.05
CA ASP A 42 -0.28 -12.93 -7.02
C ASP A 42 0.96 -13.05 -6.11
N LEU A 43 1.02 -12.24 -5.05
CA LEU A 43 2.15 -12.21 -4.12
C LEU A 43 2.56 -13.62 -3.60
N PRO A 44 1.64 -14.46 -3.09
CA PRO A 44 1.99 -15.83 -2.70
C PRO A 44 2.65 -16.64 -3.82
N TRP A 45 2.19 -16.48 -5.07
CA TRP A 45 2.79 -17.15 -6.21
C TRP A 45 4.19 -16.61 -6.53
N ILE A 46 4.38 -15.30 -6.52
CA ILE A 46 5.67 -14.63 -6.76
C ILE A 46 6.72 -15.11 -5.75
N LYS A 47 6.36 -15.14 -4.46
CA LYS A 47 7.23 -15.66 -3.39
C LYS A 47 7.71 -17.09 -3.67
N ARG A 48 6.79 -17.96 -4.10
CA ARG A 48 7.13 -19.34 -4.46
C ARG A 48 8.03 -19.40 -5.70
N ALA A 49 7.77 -18.57 -6.70
CA ALA A 49 8.57 -18.49 -7.92
C ALA A 49 10.01 -18.03 -7.65
N MET A 50 10.19 -16.99 -6.82
CA MET A 50 11.51 -16.52 -6.38
C MET A 50 12.26 -17.60 -5.60
N ALA A 51 11.61 -18.23 -4.62
CA ALA A 51 12.24 -19.28 -3.82
C ALA A 51 12.66 -20.49 -4.66
N HIS A 52 11.81 -20.88 -5.62
CA HIS A 52 12.10 -21.97 -6.55
C HIS A 52 13.28 -21.67 -7.48
N THR A 53 13.34 -20.44 -7.99
CA THR A 53 14.44 -19.95 -8.81
C THR A 53 15.73 -19.93 -7.99
N TYR A 54 15.72 -19.25 -6.84
CA TYR A 54 16.88 -19.12 -5.96
C TYR A 54 17.46 -20.49 -5.58
N ALA A 55 16.64 -21.48 -5.27
CA ALA A 55 17.12 -22.82 -4.92
C ALA A 55 17.95 -23.49 -6.02
N ARG A 56 17.69 -23.14 -7.29
CA ARG A 56 18.21 -23.81 -8.49
C ARG A 56 19.26 -23.02 -9.26
N LEU A 57 19.47 -21.75 -8.89
CA LEU A 57 20.59 -20.96 -9.39
C LEU A 57 21.91 -21.66 -9.10
N ASP A 58 22.88 -21.44 -9.97
CA ASP A 58 24.26 -21.83 -9.72
C ASP A 58 24.86 -20.99 -8.55
N PRO A 59 26.04 -21.38 -8.02
CA PRO A 59 26.63 -20.67 -6.89
C PRO A 59 27.01 -19.21 -7.20
N GLU A 60 27.37 -18.89 -8.44
CA GLU A 60 27.83 -17.54 -8.82
C GLU A 60 26.65 -16.57 -8.81
N ASP A 61 25.53 -16.93 -9.46
CA ASP A 61 24.31 -16.12 -9.47
C ASP A 61 23.66 -16.03 -8.09
N LYS A 62 23.71 -17.11 -7.30
CA LYS A 62 23.28 -17.07 -5.89
C LYS A 62 24.06 -16.05 -5.09
N GLN A 63 25.37 -16.01 -5.27
CA GLN A 63 26.23 -15.12 -4.51
C GLN A 63 25.97 -13.65 -4.84
N ILE A 64 25.64 -13.34 -6.10
CA ILE A 64 25.25 -11.99 -6.55
C ILE A 64 23.95 -11.54 -5.89
N LEU A 65 22.94 -12.43 -5.80
CA LEU A 65 21.61 -12.10 -5.29
C LEU A 65 21.42 -12.25 -3.78
N LYS A 66 22.43 -12.79 -3.09
CA LYS A 66 22.28 -13.28 -1.73
C LYS A 66 21.81 -12.18 -0.78
N GLU A 67 22.42 -11.01 -0.84
CA GLU A 67 22.15 -9.91 0.09
C GLU A 67 20.72 -9.41 -0.03
N GLU A 68 20.27 -9.09 -1.24
CA GLU A 68 18.94 -8.57 -1.53
C GLU A 68 17.85 -9.62 -1.25
N TYR A 69 18.12 -10.90 -1.57
CA TYR A 69 17.15 -11.96 -1.31
C TYR A 69 17.03 -12.28 0.19
N GLU A 70 18.13 -12.28 0.94
CA GLU A 70 18.09 -12.44 2.40
C GLU A 70 17.41 -11.25 3.09
N ALA A 71 17.66 -10.02 2.62
CA ALA A 71 16.96 -8.83 3.10
C ALA A 71 15.45 -8.91 2.84
N PHE A 72 15.05 -9.36 1.65
CA PHE A 72 13.65 -9.65 1.33
C PHE A 72 13.04 -10.68 2.28
N LEU A 73 13.71 -11.81 2.52
CA LEU A 73 13.22 -12.84 3.47
C LEU A 73 13.12 -12.33 4.90
N GLY A 74 13.99 -11.41 5.31
CA GLY A 74 13.91 -10.72 6.60
C GLY A 74 12.65 -9.85 6.68
N ASN A 75 12.45 -8.98 5.69
CA ASN A 75 11.30 -8.09 5.61
C ASN A 75 9.98 -8.86 5.47
N ASP A 76 9.96 -9.97 4.74
CA ASP A 76 8.73 -10.76 4.50
C ASP A 76 8.08 -11.30 5.77
N LYS A 77 8.86 -11.45 6.85
CA LYS A 77 8.37 -11.95 8.14
C LYS A 77 7.63 -10.88 8.95
N VAL A 78 7.85 -9.61 8.64
CA VAL A 78 7.37 -8.46 9.43
C VAL A 78 6.52 -7.48 8.62
N CYS A 79 6.68 -7.45 7.31
CA CYS A 79 5.99 -6.54 6.41
C CYS A 79 4.73 -7.18 5.80
N ASP A 80 3.59 -6.48 5.92
CA ASP A 80 2.46 -6.69 5.03
C ASP A 80 2.68 -5.89 3.74
N TRP A 81 3.22 -6.56 2.72
CA TRP A 81 3.51 -5.93 1.43
C TRP A 81 2.28 -5.36 0.72
N GLN A 82 1.09 -5.95 0.94
CA GLN A 82 -0.14 -5.41 0.35
C GLN A 82 -0.56 -4.11 1.05
N ALA A 83 -0.38 -4.03 2.37
CA ALA A 83 -0.57 -2.80 3.12
C ALA A 83 0.46 -1.73 2.75
N MET A 84 1.74 -2.09 2.60
CA MET A 84 2.79 -1.16 2.16
C MET A 84 2.52 -0.58 0.77
N ALA A 85 1.92 -1.38 -0.12
CA ALA A 85 1.51 -0.91 -1.43
C ALA A 85 0.27 0.01 -1.42
N ASN A 86 -0.46 0.08 -0.32
CA ASN A 86 -1.60 0.98 -0.11
C ASN A 86 -1.33 1.94 1.05
N PRO A 87 -0.55 3.01 0.82
CA PRO A 87 -0.09 3.87 1.89
C PRO A 87 -1.25 4.44 2.70
N VAL A 88 -1.04 4.48 4.01
CA VAL A 88 -1.94 5.10 4.98
C VAL A 88 -1.54 6.57 5.14
N HIS A 89 -2.50 7.45 4.95
CA HIS A 89 -2.32 8.89 5.18
C HIS A 89 -3.18 9.29 6.38
N THR A 90 -2.55 9.84 7.41
CA THR A 90 -3.26 10.35 8.57
C THR A 90 -3.74 11.77 8.30
N ALA A 91 -5.06 11.97 8.33
CA ALA A 91 -5.70 13.28 8.20
C ALA A 91 -6.18 13.77 9.56
N VAL A 92 -5.92 15.04 9.87
CA VAL A 92 -6.65 15.76 10.92
C VAL A 92 -7.97 16.22 10.35
N CYS A 93 -9.06 15.81 10.98
CA CYS A 93 -10.42 16.16 10.57
C CYS A 93 -11.18 16.81 11.71
N TYR A 94 -12.08 17.74 11.39
CA TYR A 94 -13.14 18.15 12.31
C TYR A 94 -14.19 17.05 12.43
N ILE A 95 -14.74 16.89 13.63
CA ILE A 95 -15.85 15.96 13.89
C ILE A 95 -17.16 16.68 13.57
N LEU A 96 -18.07 16.02 12.84
CA LEU A 96 -19.38 16.56 12.49
C LEU A 96 -20.49 15.90 13.33
N TRP A 97 -21.50 16.69 13.70
CA TRP A 97 -22.80 16.18 14.13
C TRP A 97 -23.52 15.64 12.89
N GLY A 98 -24.01 14.40 12.94
CA GLY A 98 -24.75 13.77 11.85
C GLY A 98 -26.04 14.53 11.50
N GLU A 99 -27.16 14.17 12.14
CA GLU A 99 -28.44 14.88 11.93
C GLU A 99 -28.45 16.28 12.58
N TYR A 100 -29.20 17.19 11.95
CA TYR A 100 -29.34 18.57 12.39
C TYR A 100 -30.00 18.69 13.77
N HIS A 101 -29.33 19.38 14.70
CA HIS A 101 -29.91 19.75 15.98
C HIS A 101 -29.71 21.25 16.24
N LYS A 102 -30.80 22.02 16.16
CA LYS A 102 -30.82 23.48 16.37
C LYS A 102 -30.18 23.94 17.70
N SER A 103 -30.20 23.08 18.73
CA SER A 103 -29.59 23.35 20.04
C SER A 103 -28.08 23.11 20.12
N ARG A 104 -27.48 22.45 19.12
CA ARG A 104 -26.07 22.02 19.13
C ARG A 104 -25.22 22.69 18.05
N TRP A 105 -25.86 23.39 17.11
CA TRP A 105 -25.22 23.94 15.91
C TRP A 105 -25.05 25.45 16.07
N LYS A 106 -23.83 25.95 15.81
CA LYS A 106 -23.52 27.38 15.91
C LYS A 106 -24.21 28.18 14.79
N SER A 107 -24.41 27.53 13.64
CA SER A 107 -25.21 28.02 12.51
C SER A 107 -25.77 26.80 11.73
N PRO A 108 -26.76 26.98 10.85
CA PRO A 108 -27.25 25.89 10.00
C PRO A 108 -26.19 25.33 9.03
N ASP A 109 -25.14 26.10 8.77
CA ASP A 109 -24.07 25.76 7.84
C ASP A 109 -22.84 25.14 8.55
N ASP A 110 -22.76 25.24 9.87
CA ASP A 110 -21.67 24.73 10.69
C ASP A 110 -22.11 23.50 11.50
N ARG A 111 -21.75 22.32 10.98
CA ARG A 111 -22.10 21.02 11.56
C ARG A 111 -21.08 20.51 12.58
N ARG A 112 -20.03 21.28 12.88
CA ARG A 112 -18.90 20.78 13.68
C ARG A 112 -19.29 20.58 15.14
N VAL A 113 -18.66 19.60 15.78
CA VAL A 113 -18.78 19.39 17.23
C VAL A 113 -17.93 20.42 17.96
N TYR A 114 -18.54 21.16 18.89
CA TYR A 114 -17.85 22.16 19.72
C TYR A 114 -17.81 21.72 21.18
N HIS A 115 -16.65 21.91 21.82
CA HIS A 115 -16.48 21.80 23.27
C HIS A 115 -15.74 23.05 23.76
N ASN A 116 -16.26 23.71 24.81
CA ASN A 116 -15.75 24.99 25.33
C ASN A 116 -15.49 26.06 24.26
N GLY A 117 -16.39 26.15 23.27
CA GLY A 117 -16.30 27.12 22.17
C GLY A 117 -15.30 26.77 21.06
N GLN A 118 -14.62 25.63 21.14
CA GLN A 118 -13.64 25.18 20.13
C GLN A 118 -14.12 23.93 19.37
N ALA A 119 -13.92 23.94 18.05
CA ALA A 119 -14.25 22.82 17.18
C ALA A 119 -13.33 21.63 17.48
N GLN A 120 -13.91 20.46 17.68
CA GLN A 120 -13.18 19.24 18.02
C GLN A 120 -12.60 18.59 16.78
N THR A 121 -11.38 18.05 16.91
CA THR A 121 -10.67 17.36 15.84
C THR A 121 -10.24 15.95 16.24
N ILE A 122 -10.08 15.09 15.24
CA ILE A 122 -9.58 13.72 15.40
C ILE A 122 -8.64 13.38 14.23
N CYS A 123 -7.70 12.47 14.48
CA CYS A 123 -6.88 11.86 13.43
C CYS A 123 -7.62 10.67 12.82
N VAL A 124 -7.74 10.66 11.49
CA VAL A 124 -8.38 9.59 10.73
C VAL A 124 -7.37 9.03 9.74
N ASP A 125 -7.17 7.71 9.78
CA ASP A 125 -6.33 7.02 8.82
C ASP A 125 -7.12 6.76 7.54
N LEU A 126 -6.56 7.21 6.41
CA LEU A 126 -7.17 7.12 5.09
C LEU A 126 -6.22 6.39 4.14
N HIS A 127 -6.73 5.33 3.49
CA HIS A 127 -5.95 4.52 2.56
C HIS A 127 -6.08 5.04 1.12
N GLY A 128 -4.97 5.23 0.43
CA GLY A 128 -4.99 5.53 -1.00
C GLY A 128 -3.61 5.84 -1.55
N ASP A 129 -3.45 5.75 -2.86
CA ASP A 129 -2.13 5.87 -3.52
C ASP A 129 -1.57 7.29 -3.45
N SER A 130 -2.45 8.26 -3.21
CA SER A 130 -2.10 9.64 -2.90
C SER A 130 -3.01 10.18 -1.81
N ARG A 131 -2.58 11.28 -1.19
CA ARG A 131 -3.42 12.10 -0.30
C ARG A 131 -4.77 12.45 -0.95
N GLN A 132 -4.80 12.78 -2.25
CA GLN A 132 -6.05 13.09 -2.95
C GLN A 132 -6.99 11.88 -3.05
N GLU A 133 -6.47 10.69 -3.32
CA GLU A 133 -7.29 9.47 -3.36
C GLU A 133 -7.75 9.02 -1.98
N ALA A 134 -6.85 9.06 -1.00
CA ALA A 134 -7.17 8.77 0.39
C ALA A 134 -8.29 9.70 0.88
N LEU A 135 -8.24 10.99 0.54
CA LEU A 135 -9.26 11.98 0.88
C LEU A 135 -10.63 11.70 0.23
N LYS A 136 -10.67 11.10 -0.97
CA LYS A 136 -11.95 10.70 -1.60
C LYS A 136 -12.68 9.64 -0.78
N LYS A 137 -11.97 8.87 0.05
CA LYS A 137 -12.54 7.83 0.93
C LYS A 137 -12.97 8.35 2.31
N LEU A 138 -12.71 9.63 2.62
CA LEU A 138 -13.16 10.23 3.88
C LEU A 138 -14.70 10.21 3.96
N ASP A 139 -15.26 9.70 5.07
CA ASP A 139 -16.70 9.77 5.31
C ASP A 139 -17.12 11.20 5.67
N LYS A 140 -17.51 11.96 4.63
CA LYS A 140 -17.93 13.37 4.73
C LYS A 140 -19.21 13.58 5.54
N ARG A 141 -19.91 12.51 5.94
CA ARG A 141 -21.04 12.60 6.88
C ARG A 141 -20.58 12.77 8.32
N CYS A 142 -19.42 12.21 8.66
CA CYS A 142 -18.87 12.18 10.00
C CYS A 142 -17.71 13.17 10.18
N TYR A 143 -17.01 13.51 9.11
CA TYR A 143 -15.75 14.25 9.15
C TYR A 143 -15.66 15.35 8.10
N GLU A 144 -15.01 16.44 8.46
CA GLU A 144 -14.57 17.47 7.52
C GLU A 144 -13.03 17.56 7.57
N PHE A 145 -12.39 17.40 6.42
CA PHE A 145 -10.93 17.47 6.33
C PHE A 145 -10.40 18.85 6.72
N LYS A 146 -9.39 18.88 7.60
CA LYS A 146 -8.70 20.11 7.99
C LYS A 146 -7.32 20.19 7.35
N GLN A 147 -6.48 19.18 7.59
CA GLN A 147 -5.11 19.10 7.07
C GLN A 147 -4.57 17.68 7.17
N TRP A 148 -3.48 17.39 6.45
CA TRP A 148 -2.69 16.18 6.69
C TRP A 148 -1.83 16.36 7.94
N TRP A 149 -1.59 15.26 8.65
CA TRP A 149 -0.59 15.21 9.72
C TRP A 149 0.84 15.23 9.12
#